data_AF-A0A392M133-F1
#
_entry.id   AF-A0A392M133-F1
#
_cell.length_a   1.000
_cell.length_b   1.000
_cell.length_c   1.000
_cell.angle_alpha   90.00
_cell.angle_beta   90.00
_cell.angle_gamma   90.00
#
_symmetry.space_group_name_H-M   'P 1'
#
loop_
_entity.id
_entity.type
_entity.pdbx_description
1 polymer ?
#
loop_
_entity_poly.entity_id
_entity_poly.type
_entity_poly.pdbx_seq_one_letter_code
_entity_poly.pdbx_strand_id
1 'polypeptide(L)'
;MSDEERKCFPFRLFANFQAYESYMKGSLLFEQDQNWDVALKHFKSARAVYEELGKYGDLDNQVLCRERVEELEPSIRYCLHKIGQSNLQASELLNIGDMEGPALDLFKAKLEAAMAEARSQQAASMTEFHWLGHRFPISNAKTRVAILKAQELEKDIHGPLAENISADKRLVIFDKIFSAYHDARGFIRADLATAGSAESVKDDLNGLDKAVSAVLGERTIERNLLLVKVAKSKLAKRNDDKNEKVTKPEELVRLYDLLLQNTSDLSDLVSSGRDQKPEEVSFAEECSCKTLAFRAE
;
A
#
# COMPACT_ATOMS: atom_id res chain seq x y z
N MET A 1 -8.32 -8.10 -20.46
CA MET A 1 -8.53 -6.70 -20.06
C MET A 1 -9.67 -6.65 -19.06
N SER A 2 -9.40 -6.34 -17.79
CA SER A 2 -10.43 -6.13 -16.77
C SER A 2 -11.27 -4.89 -17.14
N ASP A 3 -12.49 -4.78 -16.62
CA ASP A 3 -13.33 -3.57 -16.81
C ASP A 3 -12.69 -2.31 -16.21
N GLU A 4 -11.79 -2.49 -15.25
CA GLU A 4 -10.96 -1.45 -14.64
C GLU A 4 -9.93 -0.89 -15.63
N GLU A 5 -9.22 -1.79 -16.34
CA GLU A 5 -8.24 -1.43 -17.37
C GLU A 5 -8.87 -0.66 -18.55
N ARG A 6 -10.13 -0.98 -18.91
CA ARG A 6 -10.85 -0.28 -19.99
C ARG A 6 -11.17 1.17 -19.65
N LYS A 7 -11.47 1.47 -18.40
CA LYS A 7 -11.93 2.82 -17.98
C LYS A 7 -10.76 3.74 -17.63
N CYS A 8 -9.66 3.20 -17.12
CA CYS A 8 -8.40 3.93 -16.97
C CYS A 8 -7.64 4.09 -18.31
N PHE A 9 -8.01 3.36 -19.37
CA PHE A 9 -7.36 3.42 -20.67
C PHE A 9 -7.18 4.84 -21.25
N PRO A 10 -8.19 5.72 -21.27
CA PRO A 10 -8.05 7.07 -21.83
C PRO A 10 -7.06 7.92 -21.03
N PHE A 11 -7.10 7.80 -19.70
CA PHE A 11 -6.21 8.54 -18.81
C PHE A 11 -4.77 8.02 -18.92
N ARG A 12 -4.60 6.70 -18.99
CA ARG A 12 -3.31 6.06 -19.18
C ARG A 12 -2.71 6.38 -20.54
N LEU A 13 -3.50 6.41 -21.61
CA LEU A 13 -3.04 6.83 -22.92
C LEU A 13 -2.57 8.29 -22.91
N PHE A 14 -3.35 9.18 -22.27
CA PHE A 14 -2.97 10.58 -22.07
C PHE A 14 -1.65 10.73 -21.29
N ALA A 15 -1.48 9.96 -20.21
CA ALA A 15 -0.26 9.94 -19.41
C ALA A 15 0.97 9.50 -20.23
N ASN A 16 0.84 8.43 -21.00
CA ASN A 16 1.90 7.95 -21.88
C ASN A 16 2.28 9.02 -22.91
N PHE A 17 1.29 9.70 -23.49
CA PHE A 17 1.54 10.82 -24.39
C PHE A 17 2.31 11.95 -23.71
N GLN A 18 1.94 12.34 -22.49
CA GLN A 18 2.62 13.40 -21.74
C GLN A 18 4.06 13.02 -21.35
N ALA A 19 4.29 11.77 -20.96
CA ALA A 19 5.63 11.25 -20.68
C ALA A 19 6.50 11.24 -21.94
N TYR A 20 5.94 10.77 -23.06
CA TYR A 20 6.60 10.75 -24.36
C TYR A 20 6.91 12.16 -24.88
N GLU A 21 5.96 13.09 -24.78
CA GLU A 21 6.17 14.50 -25.16
C GLU A 21 7.31 15.12 -24.35
N SER A 22 7.32 14.90 -23.04
CA SER A 22 8.39 15.38 -22.15
C SER A 22 9.74 14.76 -22.53
N TYR A 23 9.78 13.46 -22.79
CA TYR A 23 10.97 12.78 -23.26
C TYR A 23 11.50 13.41 -24.56
N MET A 24 10.65 13.58 -25.58
CA MET A 24 11.04 14.15 -26.87
C MET A 24 11.55 15.59 -26.75
N LYS A 25 10.95 16.42 -25.89
CA LYS A 25 11.43 17.78 -25.60
C LYS A 25 12.80 17.75 -24.90
N GLY A 26 13.00 16.85 -23.95
CA GLY A 26 14.28 16.63 -23.29
C GLY A 26 15.37 16.23 -24.27
N SER A 27 15.08 15.24 -25.12
CA SER A 27 16.01 14.75 -26.15
C SER A 27 16.37 15.82 -27.17
N LEU A 28 15.42 16.63 -27.63
CA LEU A 28 15.72 17.73 -28.56
C LEU A 28 16.74 18.72 -27.98
N LEU A 29 16.52 19.17 -26.74
CA LEU A 29 17.43 20.10 -26.05
C LEU A 29 18.80 19.46 -25.77
N PHE A 30 18.79 18.18 -25.39
CA PHE A 30 19.98 17.38 -25.16
C PHE A 30 20.87 17.28 -26.41
N GLU A 31 20.28 16.95 -27.57
CA GLU A 31 21.00 16.86 -28.85
C GLU A 31 21.48 18.22 -29.36
N GLN A 32 20.84 19.32 -28.95
CA GLN A 32 21.26 20.69 -29.29
C GLN A 32 22.44 21.19 -28.45
N ASP A 33 22.89 20.43 -27.44
CA ASP A 33 23.95 20.79 -26.50
C ASP A 33 23.65 22.13 -25.76
N GLN A 34 22.35 22.44 -25.53
CA GLN A 34 21.87 23.71 -24.99
C GLN A 34 20.84 23.51 -23.87
N ASN A 35 20.77 24.46 -22.94
CA ASN A 35 19.76 24.54 -21.87
C ASN A 35 19.61 23.21 -21.09
N TRP A 36 20.73 22.70 -20.59
CA TRP A 36 20.83 21.43 -19.85
C TRP A 36 19.85 21.34 -18.67
N ASP A 37 19.58 22.46 -18.02
CA ASP A 37 18.62 22.59 -16.92
C ASP A 37 17.18 22.30 -17.38
N VAL A 38 16.79 22.80 -18.55
CA VAL A 38 15.47 22.57 -19.15
C VAL A 38 15.36 21.14 -19.67
N ALA A 39 16.42 20.62 -20.32
CA ALA A 39 16.48 19.23 -20.75
C ALA A 39 16.34 18.26 -19.56
N LEU A 40 17.07 18.53 -18.48
CA LEU A 40 16.99 17.78 -17.23
C LEU A 40 15.57 17.79 -16.66
N LYS A 41 14.91 18.96 -16.62
CA LYS A 41 13.53 19.08 -16.13
C LYS A 41 12.56 18.20 -16.93
N HIS A 42 12.72 18.17 -18.25
CA HIS A 42 11.91 17.33 -19.13
C HIS A 42 12.14 15.83 -18.92
N PHE A 43 13.40 15.37 -18.81
CA PHE A 43 13.69 13.98 -18.50
C PHE A 43 13.19 13.56 -17.12
N LYS A 44 13.36 14.41 -16.11
CA LYS A 44 12.80 14.17 -14.76
C LYS A 44 11.27 14.08 -14.79
N SER A 45 10.60 14.95 -15.55
CA SER A 45 9.14 14.89 -15.73
C SER A 45 8.70 13.60 -16.40
N ALA A 46 9.36 13.16 -17.48
CA ALA A 46 9.06 11.89 -18.14
C ALA A 46 9.25 10.71 -17.19
N ARG A 47 10.36 10.70 -16.43
CA ARG A 47 10.66 9.68 -15.43
C ARG A 47 9.58 9.57 -14.37
N ALA A 48 9.17 10.70 -13.79
CA ALA A 48 8.13 10.73 -12.75
C ALA A 48 6.78 10.20 -13.25
N VAL A 49 6.39 10.51 -14.49
CA VAL A 49 5.15 9.98 -15.08
C VAL A 49 5.25 8.48 -15.32
N TYR A 50 6.37 7.96 -15.84
CA TYR A 50 6.56 6.51 -16.01
C TYR A 50 6.63 5.76 -14.67
N GLU A 51 7.31 6.31 -13.67
CA GLU A 51 7.31 5.76 -12.31
C GLU A 51 5.89 5.69 -11.73
N GLU A 52 5.08 6.73 -11.92
CA GLU A 52 3.70 6.76 -11.45
C GLU A 52 2.81 5.76 -12.21
N LEU A 53 2.96 5.69 -13.54
CA LEU A 53 2.22 4.73 -14.38
C LEU A 53 2.54 3.28 -14.04
N GLY A 54 3.79 2.99 -13.67
CA GLY A 54 4.22 1.67 -13.25
C GLY A 54 3.45 1.18 -12.01
N LYS A 55 2.99 2.06 -11.13
CA LYS A 55 2.33 1.65 -9.87
C LYS A 55 0.96 1.00 -10.07
N TYR A 56 0.27 1.29 -11.16
CA TYR A 56 -1.14 0.89 -11.36
C TYR A 56 -1.36 -0.05 -12.55
N GLY A 57 -0.29 -0.49 -13.21
CA GLY A 57 -0.37 -1.41 -14.33
C GLY A 57 -0.18 -2.88 -13.93
N ASP A 58 -0.59 -3.80 -14.81
CA ASP A 58 -0.18 -5.20 -14.79
C ASP A 58 1.36 -5.37 -14.80
N LEU A 59 1.83 -6.62 -14.69
CA LEU A 59 3.26 -6.93 -14.65
C LEU A 59 3.99 -6.45 -15.91
N ASP A 60 3.39 -6.61 -17.09
CA ASP A 60 4.01 -6.20 -18.36
C ASP A 60 4.19 -4.67 -18.40
N ASN A 61 3.20 -3.94 -17.89
CA ASN A 61 3.22 -2.49 -17.79
C ASN A 61 4.23 -1.99 -16.76
N GLN A 62 4.34 -2.67 -15.62
CA GLN A 62 5.37 -2.40 -14.61
C GLN A 62 6.77 -2.56 -15.20
N VAL A 63 7.01 -3.66 -15.91
CA VAL A 63 8.29 -3.94 -16.59
C VAL A 63 8.58 -2.87 -17.63
N LEU A 64 7.62 -2.56 -18.50
CA LEU A 64 7.78 -1.54 -19.53
C LEU A 64 8.09 -0.15 -18.94
N CYS A 65 7.36 0.26 -17.89
CA CYS A 65 7.60 1.55 -17.24
C CYS A 65 8.98 1.58 -16.57
N ARG A 66 9.42 0.47 -15.97
CA ARG A 66 10.76 0.35 -15.38
C ARG A 66 11.85 0.48 -16.44
N GLU A 67 11.72 -0.22 -17.57
CA GLU A 67 12.68 -0.12 -18.69
C GLU A 67 12.78 1.32 -19.19
N ARG A 68 11.65 2.03 -19.34
CA ARG A 68 11.67 3.46 -19.73
C ARG A 68 12.34 4.36 -18.70
N VAL A 69 12.17 4.09 -17.41
CA VAL A 69 12.87 4.84 -16.34
C VAL A 69 14.38 4.60 -16.40
N GLU A 70 14.80 3.36 -16.60
CA GLU A 70 16.21 2.98 -16.73
C GLU A 70 16.87 3.61 -17.97
N GLU A 71 16.16 3.66 -19.10
CA GLU A 71 16.62 4.33 -20.34
C GLU A 71 16.86 5.84 -20.15
N LEU A 72 16.09 6.50 -19.29
CA LEU A 72 16.23 7.94 -19.04
C LEU A 72 17.43 8.27 -18.15
N GLU A 73 17.93 7.30 -17.37
CA GLU A 73 18.90 7.56 -16.32
C GLU A 73 20.26 8.06 -16.82
N PRO A 74 20.84 7.52 -17.91
CA PRO A 74 22.09 8.05 -18.49
C PRO A 74 21.96 9.53 -18.89
N SER A 75 20.85 9.91 -19.54
CA SER A 75 20.60 11.29 -19.99
C SER A 75 20.45 12.25 -18.82
N ILE A 76 19.70 11.86 -17.77
CA ILE A 76 19.56 12.63 -16.54
C ILE A 76 20.92 12.86 -15.89
N ARG A 77 21.73 11.79 -15.77
CA ARG A 77 23.06 11.86 -15.15
C ARG A 77 24.01 12.76 -15.94
N TYR A 78 23.96 12.70 -17.26
CA TYR A 78 24.77 13.56 -18.12
C TYR A 78 24.39 15.04 -17.99
N CYS A 79 23.08 15.36 -18.01
CA CYS A 79 22.62 16.73 -17.81
C CYS A 79 23.08 17.28 -16.45
N LEU A 80 22.98 16.50 -15.36
CA LEU A 80 23.47 16.89 -14.03
C LEU A 80 24.97 17.19 -14.05
N HIS A 81 25.76 16.36 -14.72
CA HIS A 81 27.20 16.59 -14.86
C HIS A 81 27.50 17.90 -15.60
N LYS A 82 26.79 18.20 -16.70
CA LYS A 82 26.96 19.44 -17.48
C LYS A 82 26.57 20.71 -16.71
N ILE A 83 25.60 20.62 -15.81
CA ILE A 83 25.16 21.73 -14.94
C ILE A 83 26.13 21.94 -13.76
N GLY A 84 27.11 21.05 -13.55
CA GLY A 84 28.03 21.11 -12.42
C GLY A 84 27.47 20.52 -11.12
N GLN A 85 26.40 19.72 -11.21
CA GLN A 85 25.80 18.97 -10.09
C GLN A 85 26.30 17.51 -10.06
N SER A 86 27.60 17.30 -10.31
CA SER A 86 28.24 15.99 -10.52
C SER A 86 28.51 15.18 -9.25
N ASN A 87 28.34 15.76 -8.06
CA ASN A 87 28.59 15.08 -6.78
C ASN A 87 27.38 14.30 -6.23
N LEU A 88 26.29 14.16 -6.98
CA LEU A 88 25.13 13.42 -6.51
C LEU A 88 25.41 11.90 -6.57
N GLN A 89 25.40 11.24 -5.42
CA GLN A 89 25.51 9.78 -5.36
C GLN A 89 24.28 9.13 -6.03
N ALA A 90 24.40 7.90 -6.52
CA ALA A 90 23.27 7.18 -7.14
C ALA A 90 22.01 7.13 -6.25
N SER A 91 22.16 7.24 -4.92
CA SER A 91 21.06 7.35 -3.97
C SER A 91 20.26 8.66 -4.07
N GLU A 92 20.86 9.75 -4.52
CA GLU A 92 20.17 11.04 -4.70
C GLU A 92 19.45 11.12 -6.06
N LEU A 93 19.89 10.34 -7.06
CA LEU A 93 19.12 10.11 -8.30
C LEU A 93 17.79 9.40 -8.02
N LEU A 94 17.71 8.58 -6.97
CA LEU A 94 16.46 7.93 -6.53
C LEU A 94 15.45 8.94 -5.96
N ASN A 95 15.92 10.01 -5.31
CA ASN A 95 15.07 11.09 -4.76
C ASN A 95 14.66 12.15 -5.81
N ILE A 96 15.11 12.02 -7.06
CA ILE A 96 14.75 12.96 -8.14
C ILE A 96 13.28 12.84 -8.59
N GLY A 97 12.56 11.82 -8.13
CA GLY A 97 11.11 11.64 -8.37
C GLY A 97 10.26 12.67 -7.63
N ASP A 98 10.86 13.43 -6.70
CA ASP A 98 10.21 14.44 -5.87
C ASP A 98 10.07 15.81 -6.55
N MET A 99 10.11 15.87 -7.89
CA MET A 99 9.70 17.08 -8.61
C MET A 99 8.17 17.24 -8.50
N GLU A 100 7.72 17.78 -7.37
CA GLU A 100 6.37 18.33 -7.21
C GLU A 100 6.21 19.51 -8.16
N GLY A 101 5.14 19.48 -8.92
CA GLY A 101 4.81 20.52 -9.88
C GLY A 101 3.31 20.46 -10.10
N PRO A 102 2.62 21.62 -10.21
CA PRO A 102 1.16 21.65 -10.28
C PRO A 102 0.55 20.72 -11.34
N ALA A 103 1.26 20.49 -12.44
CA ALA A 103 0.85 19.56 -13.49
C ALA A 103 0.99 18.07 -13.10
N LEU A 104 2.05 17.69 -12.40
CA LEU A 104 2.25 16.31 -11.91
C LEU A 104 1.30 16.01 -10.74
N ASP A 105 1.06 16.98 -9.87
CA ASP A 105 0.13 16.80 -8.74
C ASP A 105 -1.31 16.71 -9.24
N LEU A 106 -1.69 17.56 -10.20
CA LEU A 106 -2.97 17.44 -10.89
C LEU A 106 -3.10 16.11 -11.62
N PHE A 107 -2.02 15.62 -12.24
CA PHE A 107 -1.99 14.31 -12.87
C PHE A 107 -2.21 13.18 -11.85
N LYS A 108 -1.43 13.15 -10.76
CA LYS A 108 -1.60 12.20 -9.66
C LYS A 108 -3.03 12.23 -9.10
N ALA A 109 -3.57 13.42 -8.85
CA ALA A 109 -4.93 13.59 -8.34
C ALA A 109 -6.00 13.06 -9.31
N LYS A 110 -5.85 13.33 -10.62
CA LYS A 110 -6.77 12.82 -11.64
C LYS A 110 -6.66 11.30 -11.82
N LEU A 111 -5.46 10.75 -11.72
CA LEU A 111 -5.22 9.31 -11.77
C LEU A 111 -5.90 8.62 -10.59
N GLU A 112 -5.66 9.13 -9.37
CA GLU A 112 -6.29 8.60 -8.15
C GLU A 112 -7.82 8.73 -8.20
N ALA A 113 -8.36 9.82 -8.73
CA ALA A 113 -9.80 9.98 -8.92
C ALA A 113 -10.37 8.93 -9.90
N ALA A 114 -9.69 8.69 -11.03
CA ALA A 114 -10.09 7.67 -12.00
C ALA A 114 -10.02 6.25 -11.39
N MET A 115 -8.98 5.95 -10.62
CA MET A 115 -8.85 4.68 -9.89
C MET A 115 -9.95 4.54 -8.83
N ALA A 116 -10.28 5.61 -8.10
CA ALA A 116 -11.37 5.59 -7.12
C ALA A 116 -12.73 5.36 -7.78
N GLU A 117 -12.98 5.94 -8.95
CA GLU A 117 -14.18 5.69 -9.74
C GLU A 117 -14.26 4.24 -10.22
N ALA A 118 -13.16 3.69 -10.73
CA ALA A 118 -13.09 2.32 -11.20
C ALA A 118 -13.35 1.32 -10.05
N ARG A 119 -12.72 1.53 -8.88
CA ARG A 119 -13.01 0.77 -7.65
C ARG A 119 -14.46 0.90 -7.21
N SER A 120 -15.06 2.10 -7.31
CA SER A 120 -16.48 2.28 -6.98
C SER A 120 -17.40 1.44 -7.84
N GLN A 121 -17.05 1.21 -9.10
CA GLN A 121 -17.83 0.40 -10.02
C GLN A 121 -17.59 -1.10 -9.79
N GLN A 122 -16.35 -1.50 -9.51
CA GLN A 122 -16.02 -2.88 -9.15
C GLN A 122 -16.67 -3.27 -7.82
N ALA A 123 -16.64 -2.39 -6.82
CA ALA A 123 -17.29 -2.59 -5.53
C ALA A 123 -18.82 -2.73 -5.64
N ALA A 124 -19.44 -2.39 -6.78
CA ALA A 124 -20.87 -2.56 -6.97
C ALA A 124 -21.31 -4.04 -7.00
N SER A 125 -20.43 -4.96 -7.43
CA SER A 125 -20.72 -6.41 -7.44
C SER A 125 -20.39 -7.11 -6.13
N MET A 126 -19.61 -6.48 -5.24
CA MET A 126 -19.17 -7.06 -3.97
C MET A 126 -20.19 -6.85 -2.85
N THR A 127 -21.33 -7.53 -2.91
CA THR A 127 -22.43 -7.32 -1.95
C THR A 127 -22.22 -7.96 -0.57
N GLU A 128 -21.10 -8.65 -0.38
CA GLU A 128 -20.84 -9.47 0.81
C GLU A 128 -19.36 -9.54 1.16
N PHE A 129 -19.08 -9.59 2.46
CA PHE A 129 -17.76 -9.83 3.03
C PHE A 129 -17.70 -11.26 3.55
N HIS A 130 -16.62 -11.98 3.22
CA HIS A 130 -16.40 -13.33 3.71
C HIS A 130 -15.29 -13.34 4.75
N TRP A 131 -15.56 -13.89 5.93
CA TRP A 131 -14.58 -14.07 6.99
C TRP A 131 -14.89 -15.32 7.80
N LEU A 132 -13.88 -16.17 8.01
CA LEU A 132 -13.99 -17.48 8.68
C LEU A 132 -15.16 -18.35 8.17
N GLY A 133 -15.36 -18.39 6.85
CA GLY A 133 -16.44 -19.16 6.22
C GLY A 133 -17.85 -18.54 6.38
N HIS A 134 -17.97 -17.39 7.03
CA HIS A 134 -19.23 -16.66 7.18
C HIS A 134 -19.35 -15.53 6.17
N ARG A 135 -20.59 -15.26 5.77
CA ARG A 135 -20.97 -14.22 4.83
C ARG A 135 -21.66 -13.10 5.59
N PHE A 136 -21.13 -11.89 5.46
CA PHE A 136 -21.70 -10.68 6.04
C PHE A 136 -22.19 -9.76 4.90
N PRO A 137 -23.48 -9.43 4.84
CA PRO A 137 -24.00 -8.55 3.78
C PRO A 137 -23.45 -7.13 3.93
N ILE A 138 -23.13 -6.48 2.80
CA ILE A 138 -22.62 -5.10 2.77
C ILE A 138 -23.55 -4.21 1.93
N SER A 139 -24.51 -3.56 2.58
CA SER A 139 -25.47 -2.68 1.91
C SER A 139 -24.86 -1.33 1.52
N ASN A 140 -23.93 -0.79 2.33
CA ASN A 140 -23.34 0.53 2.12
C ASN A 140 -22.22 0.50 1.07
N ALA A 141 -22.37 1.32 0.02
CA ALA A 141 -21.40 1.42 -1.08
C ALA A 141 -20.02 1.92 -0.60
N LYS A 142 -19.97 2.86 0.35
CA LYS A 142 -18.70 3.39 0.88
C LYS A 142 -17.93 2.30 1.64
N THR A 143 -18.64 1.48 2.42
CA THR A 143 -18.05 0.32 3.10
C THR A 143 -17.50 -0.68 2.10
N ARG A 144 -18.24 -1.00 1.02
CA ARG A 144 -17.75 -1.90 -0.05
C ARG A 144 -16.46 -1.38 -0.69
N VAL A 145 -16.42 -0.10 -1.05
CA VAL A 145 -15.23 0.53 -1.67
C VAL A 145 -14.03 0.49 -0.72
N ALA A 146 -14.24 0.80 0.56
CA ALA A 146 -13.16 0.80 1.56
C ALA A 146 -12.59 -0.61 1.79
N ILE A 147 -13.45 -1.63 1.90
CA ILE A 147 -13.01 -3.03 2.06
C ILE A 147 -12.29 -3.52 0.79
N LEU A 148 -12.84 -3.24 -0.40
CA LEU A 148 -12.22 -3.64 -1.67
C LEU A 148 -10.82 -3.03 -1.81
N LYS A 149 -10.67 -1.73 -1.52
CA LYS A 149 -9.37 -1.04 -1.51
C LYS A 149 -8.37 -1.73 -0.57
N ALA A 150 -8.82 -2.12 0.63
CA ALA A 150 -7.94 -2.84 1.57
C ALA A 150 -7.52 -4.20 1.01
N GLN A 151 -8.45 -4.98 0.44
CA GLN A 151 -8.17 -6.29 -0.15
C GLN A 151 -7.24 -6.21 -1.37
N GLU A 152 -7.33 -5.16 -2.19
CA GLU A 152 -6.38 -4.90 -3.28
C GLU A 152 -4.97 -4.68 -2.74
N LEU A 153 -4.83 -3.80 -1.74
CA LEU A 153 -3.54 -3.53 -1.10
C LEU A 153 -2.96 -4.76 -0.38
N GLU A 154 -3.82 -5.65 0.15
CA GLU A 154 -3.38 -6.93 0.72
C GLU A 154 -2.74 -7.85 -0.32
N LYS A 155 -3.24 -7.84 -1.56
CA LYS A 155 -2.62 -8.62 -2.65
C LYS A 155 -1.20 -8.15 -2.97
N ASP A 156 -0.89 -6.88 -2.74
CA ASP A 156 0.47 -6.36 -2.94
C ASP A 156 1.46 -6.91 -1.89
N ILE A 157 1.00 -7.24 -0.67
CA ILE A 157 1.85 -7.74 0.42
C ILE A 157 1.88 -9.26 0.57
N HIS A 158 0.89 -9.98 0.03
CA HIS A 158 0.82 -11.45 0.04
C HIS A 158 0.95 -12.09 -1.34
N GLY A 159 0.93 -11.29 -2.42
CA GLY A 159 1.00 -11.79 -3.78
C GLY A 159 2.40 -12.28 -4.19
N PRO A 160 2.54 -12.81 -5.43
CA PRO A 160 3.81 -13.35 -5.94
C PRO A 160 4.96 -12.34 -5.96
N LEU A 161 4.64 -11.04 -6.03
CA LEU A 161 5.62 -9.96 -6.03
C LEU A 161 6.05 -9.50 -4.63
N ALA A 162 5.42 -10.02 -3.56
CA ALA A 162 5.64 -9.56 -2.19
C ALA A 162 7.09 -9.71 -1.71
N GLU A 163 7.85 -10.67 -2.26
CA GLU A 163 9.25 -10.91 -1.91
C GLU A 163 10.19 -9.81 -2.44
N ASN A 164 9.79 -9.10 -3.49
CA ASN A 164 10.59 -8.05 -4.12
C ASN A 164 10.40 -6.66 -3.46
N ILE A 165 9.44 -6.54 -2.54
CA ILE A 165 9.11 -5.27 -1.88
C ILE A 165 9.96 -5.13 -0.61
N SER A 166 10.74 -4.05 -0.54
CA SER A 166 11.54 -3.73 0.66
C SER A 166 10.64 -3.57 1.90
N ALA A 167 11.20 -3.84 3.08
CA ALA A 167 10.45 -3.76 4.34
C ALA A 167 9.80 -2.38 4.56
N ASP A 168 10.50 -1.29 4.24
CA ASP A 168 9.96 0.07 4.39
C ASP A 168 8.75 0.32 3.48
N LYS A 169 8.81 -0.15 2.23
CA LYS A 169 7.67 -0.05 1.29
C LYS A 169 6.48 -0.88 1.78
N ARG A 170 6.72 -2.08 2.32
CA ARG A 170 5.66 -2.92 2.90
C ARG A 170 4.99 -2.25 4.10
N LEU A 171 5.76 -1.56 4.96
CA LEU A 171 5.20 -0.81 6.10
C LEU A 171 4.27 0.31 5.62
N VAL A 172 4.63 1.04 4.57
CA VAL A 172 3.77 2.06 3.97
C VAL A 172 2.47 1.46 3.41
N ILE A 173 2.54 0.26 2.80
CA ILE A 173 1.33 -0.43 2.33
C ILE A 173 0.44 -0.85 3.51
N PHE A 174 1.00 -1.35 4.61
CA PHE A 174 0.24 -1.63 5.83
C PHE A 174 -0.49 -0.39 6.38
N ASP A 175 0.16 0.77 6.41
CA ASP A 175 -0.49 2.00 6.87
C ASP A 175 -1.70 2.38 5.97
N LYS A 176 -1.60 2.14 4.66
CA LYS A 176 -2.72 2.32 3.72
C LYS A 176 -3.84 1.28 3.95
N ILE A 177 -3.50 0.02 4.22
CA ILE A 177 -4.46 -1.04 4.57
C ILE A 177 -5.22 -0.65 5.84
N PHE A 178 -4.51 -0.18 6.88
CA PHE A 178 -5.12 0.27 8.12
C PHE A 178 -6.08 1.44 7.89
N SER A 179 -5.68 2.45 7.12
CA SER A 179 -6.56 3.56 6.78
C SER A 179 -7.85 3.08 6.10
N ALA A 180 -7.74 2.16 5.13
CA ALA A 180 -8.91 1.66 4.40
C ALA A 180 -9.86 0.85 5.29
N TYR A 181 -9.34 -0.03 6.16
CA TYR A 181 -10.18 -0.75 7.13
C TYR A 181 -10.76 0.15 8.21
N HIS A 182 -10.04 1.18 8.67
CA HIS A 182 -10.58 2.17 9.60
C HIS A 182 -11.72 2.97 8.96
N ASP A 183 -11.59 3.39 7.70
CA ASP A 183 -12.66 4.04 6.96
C ASP A 183 -13.89 3.12 6.85
N ALA A 184 -13.69 1.85 6.49
CA ALA A 184 -14.76 0.86 6.42
C ALA A 184 -15.52 0.73 7.75
N ARG A 185 -14.80 0.59 8.86
CA ARG A 185 -15.39 0.54 10.22
C ARG A 185 -16.10 1.84 10.58
N GLY A 186 -15.55 2.98 10.18
CA GLY A 186 -16.19 4.28 10.35
C GLY A 186 -17.57 4.33 9.69
N PHE A 187 -17.68 3.84 8.45
CA PHE A 187 -18.95 3.75 7.75
C PHE A 187 -19.91 2.74 8.39
N ILE A 188 -19.44 1.55 8.77
CA ILE A 188 -20.26 0.54 9.46
C ILE A 188 -20.85 1.08 10.76
N ARG A 189 -20.04 1.81 11.55
CA ARG A 189 -20.50 2.42 12.81
C ARG A 189 -21.49 3.56 12.60
N ALA A 190 -21.32 4.35 11.54
CA ALA A 190 -22.30 5.36 11.16
C ALA A 190 -23.65 4.72 10.76
N ASP A 191 -23.60 3.59 10.05
CA ASP A 191 -24.80 2.83 9.70
C ASP A 191 -25.45 2.22 10.95
N LEU A 192 -24.67 1.67 11.89
CA LEU A 192 -25.17 1.17 13.18
C LEU A 192 -25.88 2.25 13.99
N ALA A 193 -25.33 3.47 14.02
CA ALA A 193 -25.93 4.60 14.70
C ALA A 193 -27.27 5.04 14.07
N THR A 194 -27.50 4.71 12.80
CA THR A 194 -28.70 5.10 12.03
C THR A 194 -29.65 3.94 11.73
N ALA A 195 -29.30 2.70 12.08
CA ALA A 195 -30.06 1.47 11.79
C ALA A 195 -31.44 1.35 12.46
N GLY A 196 -31.86 2.35 13.25
CA GLY A 196 -33.20 2.39 13.86
C GLY A 196 -33.44 1.24 14.86
N SER A 197 -34.62 0.61 14.81
CA SER A 197 -35.01 -0.51 15.70
C SER A 197 -35.00 -1.88 14.99
N ALA A 198 -34.42 -1.98 13.79
CA ALA A 198 -34.33 -3.24 13.07
C ALA A 198 -33.21 -4.11 13.63
N GLU A 199 -33.54 -5.03 14.54
CA GLU A 199 -32.56 -5.85 15.27
C GLU A 199 -31.69 -6.70 14.34
N SER A 200 -32.28 -7.31 13.30
CA SER A 200 -31.53 -8.12 12.33
C SER A 200 -30.46 -7.32 11.57
N VAL A 201 -30.74 -6.06 11.24
CA VAL A 201 -29.77 -5.17 10.55
C VAL A 201 -28.63 -4.80 11.48
N LYS A 202 -28.92 -4.58 12.77
CA LYS A 202 -27.89 -4.32 13.77
C LYS A 202 -27.00 -5.53 13.99
N ASP A 203 -27.57 -6.73 14.04
CA ASP A 203 -26.80 -7.96 14.18
C ASP A 203 -25.86 -8.18 13.00
N ASP A 204 -26.35 -7.99 11.76
CA ASP A 204 -25.53 -8.06 10.56
C ASP A 204 -24.38 -7.05 10.57
N LEU A 205 -24.66 -5.80 10.93
CA LEU A 205 -23.66 -4.73 10.99
C LEU A 205 -22.66 -4.92 12.13
N ASN A 206 -23.09 -5.41 13.30
CA ASN A 206 -22.21 -5.75 14.42
C ASN A 206 -21.30 -6.92 14.05
N GLY A 207 -21.84 -7.95 13.40
CA GLY A 207 -21.06 -9.06 12.86
C GLY A 207 -20.02 -8.61 11.83
N LEU A 208 -20.42 -7.70 10.94
CA LEU A 208 -19.51 -7.10 9.96
C LEU A 208 -18.42 -6.24 10.62
N ASP A 209 -18.74 -5.39 11.62
CA ASP A 209 -17.73 -4.61 12.36
C ASP A 209 -16.77 -5.54 13.10
N LYS A 210 -17.26 -6.62 13.72
CA LYS A 210 -16.44 -7.65 14.38
C LYS A 210 -15.49 -8.30 13.38
N ALA A 211 -15.99 -8.76 12.24
CA ALA A 211 -15.18 -9.42 11.20
C ALA A 211 -14.10 -8.49 10.64
N VAL A 212 -14.46 -7.25 10.28
CA VAL A 212 -13.48 -6.26 9.78
C VAL A 212 -12.47 -5.88 10.86
N SER A 213 -12.90 -5.79 12.12
CA SER A 213 -12.00 -5.53 13.26
C SER A 213 -11.01 -6.67 13.47
N ALA A 214 -11.44 -7.91 13.29
CA ALA A 214 -10.58 -9.08 13.42
C ALA A 214 -9.52 -9.13 12.31
N VAL A 215 -9.92 -8.92 11.05
CA VAL A 215 -8.98 -8.84 9.92
C VAL A 215 -7.96 -7.71 10.14
N LEU A 216 -8.40 -6.54 10.61
CA LEU A 216 -7.49 -5.45 10.97
C LEU A 216 -6.49 -5.87 12.07
N GLY A 217 -6.95 -6.62 13.07
CA GLY A 217 -6.10 -7.20 14.12
C GLY A 217 -5.04 -8.14 13.56
N GLU A 218 -5.43 -9.04 12.66
CA GLU A 218 -4.51 -9.96 11.96
C GLU A 218 -3.41 -9.19 11.22
N ARG A 219 -3.79 -8.16 10.44
CA ARG A 219 -2.81 -7.32 9.72
C ARG A 219 -1.92 -6.51 10.64
N THR A 220 -2.42 -6.11 11.81
CA THR A 220 -1.61 -5.44 12.84
C THR A 220 -0.54 -6.38 13.39
N ILE A 221 -0.87 -7.65 13.64
CA ILE A 221 0.09 -8.68 14.06
C ILE A 221 1.14 -8.90 12.96
N GLU A 222 0.74 -9.04 11.70
CA GLU A 222 1.66 -9.22 10.58
C GLU A 222 2.64 -8.06 10.42
N ARG A 223 2.14 -6.82 10.50
CA ARG A 223 2.95 -5.61 10.43
C ARG A 223 3.96 -5.55 11.58
N ASN A 224 3.57 -5.93 12.78
CA ASN A 224 4.48 -5.97 13.93
C ASN A 224 5.50 -7.10 13.84
N LEU A 225 5.15 -8.25 13.25
CA LEU A 225 6.11 -9.30 12.91
C LEU A 225 7.16 -8.81 11.90
N LEU A 226 6.76 -8.02 10.91
CA LEU A 226 7.71 -7.39 9.99
C LEU A 226 8.67 -6.45 10.73
N LEU A 227 8.17 -5.64 11.67
CA LEU A 227 9.01 -4.78 12.51
C LEU A 227 10.01 -5.57 13.37
N VAL A 228 9.57 -6.70 13.95
CA VAL A 228 10.45 -7.64 14.68
C VAL A 228 11.56 -8.15 13.76
N LYS A 229 11.23 -8.59 12.53
CA LYS A 229 12.22 -9.06 11.55
C LYS A 229 13.26 -7.97 11.21
N VAL A 230 12.80 -6.74 10.99
CA VAL A 230 13.67 -5.58 10.72
C VAL A 230 14.56 -5.29 11.93
N ALA A 231 14.01 -5.26 13.14
CA ALA A 231 14.74 -4.99 14.37
C ALA A 231 15.80 -6.06 14.65
N LYS A 232 15.46 -7.35 14.52
CA LYS A 232 16.40 -8.48 14.63
C LYS A 232 17.55 -8.37 13.63
N SER A 233 17.26 -8.06 12.37
CA SER A 233 18.28 -7.87 11.33
C SER A 233 19.26 -6.74 11.66
N LYS A 234 18.75 -5.60 12.16
CA LYS A 234 19.59 -4.46 12.60
C LYS A 234 20.44 -4.81 13.82
N LEU A 235 19.89 -5.55 14.77
CA LEU A 235 20.64 -6.01 15.95
C LEU A 235 21.77 -6.98 15.58
N ALA A 236 21.53 -7.90 14.63
CA ALA A 236 22.55 -8.85 14.16
C ALA A 236 23.72 -8.16 13.44
N LYS A 237 23.46 -7.06 12.70
CA LYS A 237 24.46 -6.30 11.95
C LYS A 237 25.29 -5.33 12.80
N ARG A 238 24.90 -5.11 14.06
CA ARG A 238 25.60 -4.21 15.01
C ARG A 238 27.04 -4.64 15.33
N ASN A 239 27.46 -5.84 14.91
CA ASN A 239 28.81 -6.33 15.14
C ASN A 239 29.88 -5.70 14.21
N ASP A 240 29.52 -5.05 13.09
CA ASP A 240 30.51 -4.57 12.10
C ASP A 240 30.56 -3.06 11.83
N ASP A 241 29.52 -2.26 12.09
CA ASP A 241 29.48 -0.85 11.65
C ASP A 241 29.15 0.17 12.76
N LYS A 242 30.07 1.11 12.99
CA LYS A 242 30.01 2.10 14.10
C LYS A 242 29.10 3.31 13.83
N ASN A 243 28.46 3.39 12.66
CA ASN A 243 27.79 4.63 12.20
C ASN A 243 26.27 4.53 11.94
N GLU A 244 25.63 3.39 12.19
CA GLU A 244 24.17 3.23 11.99
C GLU A 244 23.39 3.41 13.31
N LYS A 245 22.19 4.03 13.25
CA LYS A 245 21.31 4.22 14.41
C LYS A 245 21.05 2.89 15.11
N VAL A 246 21.66 2.72 16.29
CA VAL A 246 21.58 1.51 17.09
C VAL A 246 20.12 1.21 17.47
N THR A 247 19.55 0.14 16.92
CA THR A 247 18.33 -0.46 17.47
C THR A 247 18.67 -1.02 18.85
N LYS A 248 17.93 -0.57 19.85
CA LYS A 248 18.09 -0.97 21.25
C LYS A 248 17.40 -2.32 21.48
N PRO A 249 18.00 -3.28 22.22
CA PRO A 249 17.36 -4.56 22.54
C PRO A 249 15.99 -4.39 23.21
N GLU A 250 15.81 -3.32 23.99
CA GLU A 250 14.55 -2.98 24.65
C GLU A 250 13.40 -2.73 23.65
N GLU A 251 13.71 -2.27 22.43
CA GLU A 251 12.70 -2.08 21.38
C GLU A 251 12.17 -3.42 20.87
N LEU A 252 13.01 -4.46 20.83
CA LEU A 252 12.56 -5.80 20.44
C LEU A 252 11.61 -6.39 21.49
N VAL A 253 11.92 -6.22 22.78
CA VAL A 253 11.02 -6.61 23.89
C VAL A 253 9.68 -5.91 23.76
N ARG A 254 9.69 -4.58 23.57
CA ARG A 254 8.46 -3.79 23.40
C ARG A 254 7.60 -4.26 22.21
N LEU A 255 8.24 -4.70 21.12
CA LEU A 255 7.53 -5.25 19.95
C LEU A 255 6.88 -6.60 20.26
N TYR A 256 7.53 -7.47 21.04
CA TYR A 256 6.93 -8.73 21.49
C TYR A 256 5.79 -8.51 22.49
N ASP A 257 5.93 -7.58 23.43
CA ASP A 257 4.84 -7.19 24.33
C ASP A 257 3.61 -6.71 23.54
N LEU A 258 3.85 -5.91 22.49
CA LEU A 258 2.78 -5.45 21.59
C LEU A 258 2.16 -6.61 20.81
N LEU A 259 2.95 -7.58 20.34
CA LEU A 259 2.43 -8.78 19.67
C LEU A 259 1.56 -9.61 20.62
N LEU A 260 1.99 -9.80 21.87
CA LEU A 260 1.22 -10.50 22.90
C LEU A 260 -0.12 -9.80 23.17
N GLN A 261 -0.10 -8.48 23.36
CA GLN A 261 -1.31 -7.69 23.56
C GLN A 261 -2.25 -7.82 22.36
N ASN A 262 -1.74 -7.64 21.13
CA ASN A 262 -2.54 -7.75 19.92
C ASN A 262 -3.19 -9.13 19.75
N THR A 263 -2.45 -10.21 20.06
CA THR A 263 -3.02 -11.57 20.00
C THR A 263 -4.10 -11.80 21.05
N SER A 264 -3.93 -11.24 22.25
CA SER A 264 -4.94 -11.31 23.32
C SER A 264 -6.20 -10.56 22.91
N ASP A 265 -6.06 -9.31 22.48
CA ASP A 265 -7.18 -8.46 22.05
C ASP A 265 -7.96 -9.09 20.90
N LEU A 266 -7.26 -9.70 19.95
CA LEU A 266 -7.87 -10.41 18.83
C LEU A 266 -8.63 -11.67 19.29
N SER A 267 -8.04 -12.46 20.18
CA SER A 267 -8.69 -13.65 20.76
C SER A 267 -9.95 -13.26 21.53
N ASP A 268 -9.88 -12.21 22.35
CA ASP A 268 -11.01 -11.70 23.14
C ASP A 268 -12.12 -11.17 22.24
N LEU A 269 -11.77 -10.42 21.19
CA LEU A 269 -12.72 -9.93 20.19
C LEU A 269 -13.50 -11.08 19.56
N VAL A 270 -12.80 -12.12 19.09
CA VAL A 270 -13.44 -13.26 18.42
C VAL A 270 -14.28 -14.09 19.39
N SER A 271 -13.86 -14.19 20.65
CA SER A 271 -14.54 -14.96 21.70
C SER A 271 -15.73 -14.25 22.37
N SER A 272 -15.94 -12.96 22.10
CA SER A 272 -16.92 -12.10 22.79
C SER A 272 -18.42 -12.43 22.57
N GLY A 273 -18.75 -13.39 21.70
CA GLY A 273 -20.13 -13.81 21.38
C GLY A 273 -20.63 -14.98 22.22
N ARG A 274 -21.96 -15.07 22.43
CA ARG A 274 -22.59 -16.22 23.13
C ARG A 274 -22.63 -17.48 22.27
N ASP A 275 -22.86 -17.32 20.97
CA ASP A 275 -22.89 -18.39 19.98
C ASP A 275 -21.57 -18.42 19.21
N GLN A 276 -20.53 -18.95 19.86
CA GLN A 276 -19.22 -19.09 19.23
C GLN A 276 -19.28 -20.17 18.15
N LYS A 277 -18.91 -19.78 16.94
CA LYS A 277 -18.90 -20.70 15.81
C LYS A 277 -17.62 -21.54 15.82
N PRO A 278 -17.65 -22.79 15.33
CA PRO A 278 -16.47 -23.66 15.33
C PRO A 278 -15.22 -23.00 14.70
N GLU A 279 -15.42 -22.23 13.63
CA GLU A 279 -14.36 -21.51 12.94
C GLU A 279 -13.77 -20.37 13.81
N GLU A 280 -14.60 -19.68 14.58
CA GLU A 280 -14.17 -18.64 15.53
C GLU A 280 -13.39 -19.24 16.71
N VAL A 281 -13.81 -20.41 17.20
CA VAL A 281 -13.08 -21.15 18.26
C VAL A 281 -11.72 -21.60 17.75
N SER A 282 -11.65 -22.21 16.57
CA SER A 282 -10.39 -22.63 15.95
C SER A 282 -9.45 -21.45 15.71
N PHE A 283 -9.99 -20.29 15.33
CA PHE A 283 -9.20 -19.07 15.14
C PHE A 283 -8.67 -18.50 16.47
N ALA A 284 -9.46 -18.55 17.55
CA ALA A 284 -9.00 -18.17 18.88
C ALA A 284 -7.90 -19.11 19.41
N GLU A 285 -8.00 -20.41 19.12
CA GLU A 285 -6.94 -21.39 19.41
C GLU A 285 -5.64 -21.08 18.64
N GLU A 286 -5.74 -20.66 17.36
CA GLU A 286 -4.60 -20.21 16.58
C GLU A 286 -3.95 -18.96 17.22
N CYS A 287 -4.75 -18.01 17.67
CA CYS A 287 -4.26 -16.83 18.39
C CYS A 287 -3.52 -17.23 19.68
N SER A 288 -4.07 -18.18 20.44
CA SER A 288 -3.42 -18.71 21.64
C SER A 288 -2.07 -19.39 21.33
N CYS A 289 -2.01 -20.18 20.25
CA CYS A 289 -0.76 -20.76 19.76
C CYS A 289 0.28 -19.68 19.40
N LYS A 290 -0.13 -18.60 18.72
CA LYS A 290 0.74 -17.46 18.42
C LYS A 290 1.25 -16.78 19.69
N THR A 291 0.39 -16.57 20.69
CA THR A 291 0.79 -16.01 22.00
C THR A 291 1.86 -16.87 22.66
N LEU A 292 1.70 -18.21 22.66
CA LEU A 292 2.71 -19.11 23.21
C LEU A 292 4.04 -19.04 22.44
N ALA A 293 3.98 -18.99 21.11
CA ALA A 293 5.17 -18.84 20.29
C ALA A 293 5.91 -17.52 20.56
N PHE A 294 5.18 -16.41 20.72
CA PHE A 294 5.78 -15.11 21.03
C PHE A 294 6.38 -15.03 22.43
N ARG A 295 5.84 -15.76 23.41
CA ARG A 295 6.43 -15.87 24.76
C ARG A 295 7.72 -16.70 24.79
N ALA A 296 7.95 -17.53 23.78
CA ALA A 296 9.11 -18.41 23.72
C ALA A 296 10.34 -17.72 23.10
N GLU A 297 10.15 -16.56 22.46
CA GLU A 297 11.17 -15.71 21.84
C GLU A 297 11.73 -14.68 22.83
#